data_AF-A0A4P6P1H5-F1
#
_entry.id   AF-A0A4P6P1H5-F1
#
_cell.length_a   1.000
_cell.length_b   1.000
_cell.length_c   1.000
_cell.angle_alpha   90.00
_cell.angle_beta   90.00
_cell.angle_gamma   90.00
#
_symmetry.space_group_name_H-M   'P 1'
#
loop_
_entity.id
_entity.type
_entity.pdbx_description
1 polymer ?
#
loop_
_entity_poly.entity_id
_entity_poly.type
_entity_poly.pdbx_seq_one_letter_code
_entity_poly.pdbx_strand_id
1 'polypeptide(L)'
;MLEIFAHDNRSKVLALITVNFAFWLNTILLIPTAVGQELYGGTVSFIQFNDDGSFTFQLSHKGMPVVVKSPECDINNMFLVKMRHGKVKYEKLVRMRNDIRSVFLNTPAKLQISVFISFCDETTGYPLVDNIMLGQQVN
;
A
#
# COMPACT_ATOMS: atom_id res chain seq x y z
N MET A 1 -19.15 36.97 -51.30
CA MET A 1 -17.90 36.18 -51.33
C MET A 1 -17.24 36.30 -49.96
N LEU A 2 -17.84 35.63 -48.98
CA LEU A 2 -17.34 34.37 -48.37
C LEU A 2 -16.10 34.50 -47.46
N GLU A 3 -15.59 35.71 -47.18
CA GLU A 3 -14.40 35.85 -46.32
C GLU A 3 -14.66 36.40 -44.91
N ILE A 4 -15.77 37.11 -44.68
CA ILE A 4 -16.05 37.69 -43.34
C ILE A 4 -16.70 36.67 -42.40
N PHE A 5 -17.54 35.76 -42.91
CA PHE A 5 -18.20 34.71 -42.11
C PHE A 5 -17.26 33.56 -41.72
N ALA A 6 -16.12 33.41 -42.40
CA ALA A 6 -15.14 32.37 -42.09
C ALA A 6 -14.23 32.74 -40.90
N HIS A 7 -14.05 34.04 -40.63
CA HIS A 7 -13.15 34.50 -39.58
C HIS A 7 -13.77 34.38 -38.18
N ASP A 8 -15.06 34.70 -38.03
CA ASP A 8 -15.80 34.61 -36.78
C ASP A 8 -15.96 33.15 -36.30
N ASN A 9 -16.27 32.24 -37.23
CA ASN A 9 -16.34 30.81 -36.91
C ASN A 9 -14.97 30.20 -36.57
N ARG A 10 -13.89 30.63 -37.23
CA ARG A 10 -12.52 30.18 -36.89
C ARG A 10 -12.11 30.61 -35.49
N SER A 11 -12.38 31.86 -35.10
CA SER A 11 -12.06 32.36 -33.75
C SER A 11 -12.89 31.67 -32.66
N LYS A 12 -14.17 31.40 -32.92
CA LYS A 12 -15.03 30.63 -32.00
C LYS A 12 -14.58 29.18 -31.85
N VAL A 13 -14.18 28.53 -32.95
CA VAL A 13 -13.63 27.17 -32.92
C VAL A 13 -12.28 27.13 -32.21
N LEU A 14 -11.39 28.11 -32.45
CA LEU A 14 -10.12 28.22 -31.74
C LEU A 14 -10.32 28.40 -30.23
N ALA A 15 -11.26 29.26 -29.83
CA ALA A 15 -11.62 29.48 -28.43
C ALA A 15 -12.24 28.23 -27.78
N LEU A 16 -13.05 27.48 -28.52
CA LEU A 16 -13.63 26.22 -28.04
C LEU A 16 -12.54 25.15 -27.85
N ILE A 17 -11.57 25.08 -28.77
CA ILE A 17 -10.45 24.15 -28.68
C ILE A 17 -9.55 24.50 -27.48
N THR A 18 -9.22 25.78 -27.26
CA THR A 18 -8.37 26.19 -26.13
C THR A 18 -9.06 25.99 -24.78
N VAL A 19 -10.36 26.23 -24.67
CA VAL A 19 -11.12 25.97 -23.43
C VAL A 19 -11.20 24.47 -23.15
N ASN A 20 -11.43 23.63 -24.16
CA ASN A 20 -11.40 22.18 -23.99
C ASN A 20 -9.99 21.71 -23.58
N PHE A 21 -8.93 22.21 -24.22
CA PHE A 21 -7.56 21.82 -23.90
C PHE A 21 -7.17 22.22 -22.47
N ALA A 22 -7.58 23.40 -21.99
CA ALA A 22 -7.37 23.83 -20.61
C ALA A 22 -8.17 22.98 -19.60
N PHE A 23 -9.37 22.51 -19.98
CA PHE A 23 -10.17 21.60 -19.16
C PHE A 23 -9.51 20.21 -19.06
N TRP A 24 -8.97 19.67 -20.17
CA TRP A 24 -8.21 18.41 -20.17
C TRP A 24 -6.88 18.51 -19.42
N LEU A 25 -6.21 19.67 -19.42
CA LEU A 25 -4.96 19.86 -18.69
C LEU A 25 -5.17 19.86 -17.16
N ASN A 26 -6.31 20.36 -16.69
CA ASN A 26 -6.63 20.42 -15.26
C ASN A 26 -7.04 19.06 -14.67
N THR A 27 -7.55 18.12 -15.47
CA THR A 27 -7.90 16.77 -14.95
C THR A 27 -6.67 15.91 -14.66
N ILE A 28 -5.52 16.20 -15.27
CA ILE A 28 -4.26 15.48 -14.99
C ILE A 28 -3.64 15.95 -13.66
N LEU A 29 -3.84 17.21 -13.27
CA LEU A 29 -3.31 17.78 -12.02
C LEU A 29 -4.11 17.38 -10.76
N LEU A 30 -5.28 16.76 -10.93
CA LEU A 30 -6.13 16.26 -9.83
C LEU A 30 -6.05 14.74 -9.66
N ILE A 31 -5.03 14.08 -10.22
CA ILE A 31 -4.70 12.73 -9.76
C ILE A 31 -4.15 12.92 -8.35
N PRO A 32 -4.84 12.44 -7.29
CA PRO A 32 -4.22 12.40 -5.99
C PRO A 32 -3.03 11.46 -6.16
N THR A 33 -1.82 12.01 -6.20
CA THR A 33 -0.64 11.24 -5.86
C THR A 33 -0.87 10.85 -4.41
N ALA A 34 -1.41 9.66 -4.20
CA ALA A 34 -1.51 9.07 -2.88
C ALA A 34 -0.08 8.90 -2.38
N VAL A 35 0.43 9.93 -1.71
CA VAL A 35 1.74 9.93 -1.09
C VAL A 35 1.70 8.86 0.02
N GLY A 36 2.43 7.77 -0.18
CA GLY A 36 3.13 7.09 0.91
C GLY A 36 2.51 5.84 1.54
N GLN A 37 1.76 5.01 0.81
CA GLN A 37 1.36 3.69 1.31
C GLN A 37 1.49 2.62 0.23
N GLU A 38 2.52 1.79 0.35
CA GLU A 38 2.72 0.63 -0.52
C GLU A 38 2.09 -0.62 0.10
N LEU A 39 1.26 -1.30 -0.69
CA LEU A 39 0.55 -2.53 -0.31
C LEU A 39 1.37 -3.74 -0.76
N TYR A 40 1.75 -4.59 0.19
CA TYR A 40 2.50 -5.81 -0.06
C TYR A 40 1.64 -7.03 0.27
N GLY A 41 1.60 -8.03 -0.61
CA GLY A 41 0.79 -9.23 -0.44
C GLY A 41 1.58 -10.51 -0.63
N GLY A 42 1.24 -11.56 0.12
CA GLY A 42 1.87 -12.86 -0.02
C GLY A 42 1.42 -13.87 1.03
N THR A 43 1.97 -15.08 0.93
CA THR A 43 1.79 -16.12 1.96
C THR A 43 2.78 -15.87 3.09
N VAL A 44 2.31 -15.93 4.34
CA VAL A 44 3.18 -15.85 5.51
C VAL A 44 4.07 -17.10 5.54
N SER A 45 5.38 -16.94 5.35
CA SER A 45 6.35 -18.06 5.35
C SER A 45 7.04 -18.26 6.69
N PHE A 46 7.09 -17.22 7.52
CA PHE A 46 7.74 -17.22 8.82
C PHE A 46 7.05 -16.21 9.74
N ILE A 47 7.01 -16.52 11.04
CA ILE A 47 6.56 -15.59 12.07
C ILE A 47 7.28 -15.83 13.39
N GLN A 48 7.61 -14.75 14.08
CA GLN A 48 8.16 -14.74 15.43
C GLN A 48 7.35 -13.77 16.30
N PHE A 49 6.87 -14.27 17.44
CA PHE A 49 6.15 -13.47 18.43
C PHE A 49 7.09 -13.10 19.59
N ASN A 50 7.08 -11.84 20.00
CA ASN A 50 7.89 -11.34 21.10
C ASN A 50 7.07 -11.23 22.41
N ASP A 51 7.72 -11.07 23.56
CA ASP A 51 7.01 -11.00 24.84
C ASP A 51 6.22 -9.69 25.02
N ASP A 52 6.64 -8.62 24.35
CA ASP A 52 6.07 -7.27 24.46
C ASP A 52 4.77 -7.04 23.65
N GLY A 53 4.24 -8.07 22.99
CA GLY A 53 3.07 -7.94 22.12
C GLY A 53 3.43 -7.77 20.64
N SER A 54 4.65 -7.34 20.30
CA SER A 54 5.09 -7.19 18.91
C SER A 54 5.35 -8.54 18.24
N PHE A 55 5.40 -8.55 16.91
CA PHE A 55 5.80 -9.73 16.16
C PHE A 55 6.38 -9.33 14.81
N THR A 56 7.28 -10.18 14.33
CA THR A 56 7.88 -10.07 13.00
C THR A 56 7.42 -11.23 12.14
N PHE A 57 7.28 -11.00 10.84
CA PHE A 57 6.90 -12.05 9.90
C PHE A 57 7.50 -11.79 8.52
N GLN A 58 7.55 -12.85 7.71
CA GLN A 58 8.00 -12.79 6.33
C GLN A 58 6.85 -13.18 5.41
N LEU A 59 6.70 -12.44 4.31
CA LEU A 59 5.82 -12.80 3.21
C LEU A 59 6.63 -13.47 2.11
N SER A 60 6.00 -14.41 1.41
CA SER A 60 6.57 -15.07 0.25
C SER A 60 5.57 -15.17 -0.90
N HIS A 61 6.08 -15.16 -2.13
CA HIS A 61 5.34 -15.45 -3.34
C HIS A 61 6.07 -16.56 -4.10
N LYS A 62 5.40 -17.70 -4.32
CA LYS A 62 5.99 -18.89 -4.97
C LYS A 62 7.32 -19.34 -4.35
N GLY A 63 7.42 -19.27 -3.02
CA GLY A 63 8.60 -19.67 -2.26
C GLY A 63 9.73 -18.63 -2.20
N MET A 64 9.58 -17.46 -2.85
CA MET A 64 10.54 -16.37 -2.78
C MET A 64 10.06 -15.29 -1.80
N PRO A 65 10.93 -14.74 -0.93
CA PRO A 65 10.58 -13.63 -0.06
C PRO A 65 10.07 -12.41 -0.82
N VAL A 66 9.04 -11.77 -0.28
CA VAL A 66 8.61 -10.45 -0.74
C VAL A 66 9.61 -9.41 -0.22
N VAL A 67 10.10 -8.57 -1.13
CA VAL A 67 11.10 -7.53 -0.84
C VAL A 67 10.46 -6.16 -1.01
N VAL A 68 10.49 -5.37 0.06
CA VAL A 68 10.08 -3.98 0.10
C VAL A 68 11.12 -3.11 -0.58
N LYS A 69 10.70 -2.24 -1.49
CA LYS A 69 11.62 -1.33 -2.19
C LYS A 69 11.53 0.11 -1.68
N SER A 70 10.37 0.51 -1.19
CA SER A 70 10.15 1.82 -0.60
C SER A 70 9.18 1.68 0.58
N PRO A 71 9.48 2.29 1.74
CA PRO A 71 10.73 2.98 2.08
C PRO A 71 11.96 2.04 2.04
N GLU A 72 13.15 2.60 1.79
CA GLU A 72 14.42 1.86 1.84
C GLU A 72 14.76 1.53 3.30
N CYS A 73 14.49 0.29 3.71
CA CYS A 73 14.80 -0.21 5.05
C CYS A 73 16.05 -1.11 5.02
N ASP A 74 16.84 -1.11 6.09
CA ASP A 74 18.06 -1.93 6.20
C ASP A 74 17.77 -3.42 5.96
N ILE A 75 16.62 -3.90 6.44
CA ILE A 75 16.15 -5.25 6.20
C ILE A 75 14.76 -5.17 5.58
N ASN A 76 14.68 -5.47 4.29
CA ASN A 76 13.52 -5.18 3.46
C ASN A 76 12.63 -6.39 3.16
N ASN A 77 12.93 -7.56 3.70
CA ASN A 77 12.17 -8.80 3.48
C ASN A 77 11.47 -9.32 4.75
N MET A 78 11.53 -8.57 5.84
CA MET A 78 10.93 -8.88 7.14
C MET A 78 10.05 -7.73 7.56
N PHE A 79 8.83 -8.02 7.98
CA PHE A 79 7.86 -7.03 8.39
C PHE A 79 7.72 -7.02 9.91
N LEU A 80 7.58 -5.84 10.50
CA LEU A 80 7.42 -5.67 11.95
C LEU A 80 6.07 -5.05 12.27
N VAL A 81 5.37 -5.64 13.24
CA VAL A 81 4.13 -5.11 13.81
C VAL A 81 4.39 -4.86 15.29
N LYS A 82 4.30 -3.60 15.71
CA LYS A 82 4.43 -3.18 17.12
C LYS A 82 3.48 -2.04 17.45
N MET A 83 3.39 -1.69 18.73
CA MET A 83 2.64 -0.51 19.14
C MET A 83 3.20 0.75 18.51
N ARG A 84 2.32 1.58 17.93
CA ARG A 84 2.66 2.86 17.32
C ARG A 84 1.60 3.89 17.66
N HIS A 85 2.03 5.00 18.24
CA HIS A 85 1.13 6.09 18.65
C HIS A 85 0.21 6.51 17.49
N GLY A 86 -1.11 6.47 17.73
CA GLY A 86 -2.14 6.86 16.77
C GLY A 86 -2.51 5.85 15.67
N LYS A 87 -1.67 4.85 15.34
CA LYS A 87 -1.97 3.89 14.25
C LYS A 87 -2.18 2.43 14.69
N VAL A 88 -1.34 1.93 15.60
CA VAL A 88 -1.43 0.57 16.14
C VAL A 88 -1.47 0.65 17.66
N LYS A 89 -2.68 0.62 18.21
CA LYS A 89 -2.93 0.52 19.66
C LYS A 89 -2.77 -0.92 20.17
N TYR A 90 -2.65 -1.09 21.48
CA TYR A 90 -2.47 -2.39 22.12
C TYR A 90 -3.56 -3.40 21.72
N GLU A 91 -4.84 -3.01 21.74
CA GLU A 91 -5.96 -3.91 21.41
C GLU A 91 -5.90 -4.38 19.95
N LYS A 92 -5.50 -3.48 19.05
CA LYS A 92 -5.32 -3.78 17.63
C LYS A 92 -4.12 -4.71 17.42
N LEU A 93 -3.02 -4.48 18.14
CA LEU A 93 -1.83 -5.34 18.12
C LEU A 93 -2.17 -6.77 18.57
N VAL A 94 -2.86 -6.90 19.71
CA VAL A 94 -3.30 -8.20 20.25
C VAL A 94 -4.23 -8.91 19.26
N ARG A 95 -5.17 -8.19 18.64
CA ARG A 95 -6.05 -8.77 17.61
C ARG A 95 -5.24 -9.32 16.43
N MET A 96 -4.39 -8.49 15.81
CA MET A 96 -3.58 -8.92 14.66
C MET A 96 -2.69 -10.13 15.00
N ARG A 97 -2.09 -10.13 16.19
CA ARG A 97 -1.30 -11.25 16.71
C ARG A 97 -2.14 -12.52 16.80
N ASN A 98 -3.31 -12.44 17.42
CA ASN A 98 -4.16 -13.61 17.65
C ASN A 98 -4.75 -14.15 16.34
N ASP A 99 -5.18 -13.27 15.43
CA ASP A 99 -5.70 -13.65 14.12
C ASP A 99 -4.65 -14.44 13.35
N ILE A 100 -3.43 -13.90 13.22
CA ILE A 100 -2.35 -14.60 12.52
C ILE A 100 -1.95 -15.87 13.23
N ARG A 101 -1.80 -15.84 14.57
CA ARG A 101 -1.44 -17.04 15.35
C ARG A 101 -2.45 -18.16 15.14
N SER A 102 -3.75 -17.84 15.12
CA SER A 102 -4.83 -18.82 14.93
C SER A 102 -4.78 -19.45 13.54
N VAL A 103 -4.46 -18.70 12.49
CA VAL A 103 -4.43 -19.25 11.13
C VAL A 103 -3.11 -19.97 10.83
N PHE A 104 -1.99 -19.36 11.22
CA PHE A 104 -0.64 -19.87 10.91
C PHE A 104 -0.33 -21.18 11.65
N LEU A 105 -0.70 -21.31 12.93
CA LEU A 105 -0.49 -22.55 13.68
C LEU A 105 -1.36 -23.70 13.17
N ASN A 106 -2.54 -23.39 12.63
CA ASN A 106 -3.47 -24.40 12.14
C ASN A 106 -3.13 -24.84 10.70
N THR A 107 -2.66 -23.94 9.84
CA THR A 107 -2.24 -24.24 8.46
C THR A 107 -1.25 -23.19 7.94
N PRO A 108 0.07 -23.38 8.13
CA PRO A 108 1.06 -22.36 7.79
C PRO A 108 1.08 -21.99 6.30
N ALA A 109 0.80 -22.95 5.40
CA ALA A 109 0.84 -22.73 3.95
C ALA A 109 -0.38 -21.97 3.36
N LYS A 110 -1.41 -21.64 4.16
CA LYS A 110 -2.66 -21.07 3.65
C LYS A 110 -2.89 -19.59 4.00
N LEU A 111 -2.09 -19.03 4.91
CA LEU A 111 -2.30 -17.67 5.35
C LEU A 111 -1.77 -16.67 4.32
N GLN A 112 -2.65 -16.22 3.42
CA GLN A 112 -2.39 -15.10 2.54
C GLN A 112 -2.83 -13.80 3.22
N ILE A 113 -1.93 -12.82 3.27
CA ILE A 113 -2.24 -11.51 3.83
C ILE A 113 -1.70 -10.41 2.93
N SER A 114 -2.29 -9.24 3.07
CA SER A 114 -1.77 -7.99 2.51
C SER A 114 -1.52 -6.98 3.62
N VAL A 115 -0.44 -6.22 3.52
CA VAL A 115 0.03 -5.33 4.57
C VAL A 115 0.40 -3.97 4.00
N PHE A 116 0.13 -2.94 4.79
CA PHE A 116 0.53 -1.57 4.47
C PHE A 116 1.76 -1.20 5.26
N ILE A 117 2.75 -0.68 4.55
CA ILE A 117 3.94 -0.08 5.14
C ILE A 117 3.97 1.41 4.80
N SER A 118 4.52 2.21 5.71
CA SER A 118 4.70 3.64 5.46
C SER A 118 6.08 4.19 5.83
N PHE A 119 6.89 3.44 6.58
CA PHE A 119 8.20 3.87 7.09
C PHE A 119 8.95 2.65 7.67
N CYS A 120 10.25 2.80 7.86
CA CYS A 120 11.10 1.80 8.50
C CYS A 120 11.16 2.05 10.00
N ASP A 121 11.30 0.98 10.77
CA ASP A 121 11.57 1.09 12.19
C ASP A 121 13.04 1.45 12.43
N GLU A 122 13.30 2.56 13.11
CA GLU A 122 14.66 3.07 13.33
C GLU A 122 15.53 2.14 14.18
N THR A 123 14.93 1.29 15.02
CA THR A 123 15.68 0.38 15.92
C THR A 123 16.07 -0.91 15.23
N THR A 124 15.17 -1.48 14.43
CA THR A 124 15.34 -2.82 13.82
C THR A 124 15.66 -2.77 12.34
N GLY A 125 15.43 -1.64 11.68
CA GLY A 125 15.55 -1.50 10.25
C GLY A 125 14.48 -2.27 9.45
N TYR A 126 13.39 -2.72 10.09
CA TYR A 126 12.29 -3.43 9.42
C TYR A 126 11.21 -2.48 8.90
N PRO A 127 10.59 -2.77 7.74
CA PRO A 127 9.34 -2.18 7.32
C PRO A 127 8.27 -2.29 8.41
N LEU A 128 7.77 -1.16 8.90
CA LEU A 128 6.74 -1.16 9.93
C LEU A 128 5.34 -1.24 9.31
N VAL A 129 4.57 -2.21 9.80
CA VAL A 129 3.22 -2.50 9.34
C VAL A 129 2.19 -1.77 10.19
N ASP A 130 1.41 -0.91 9.55
CA ASP A 130 0.34 -0.16 10.21
C ASP A 130 -0.97 -0.97 10.29
N ASN A 131 -1.17 -1.90 9.35
CA ASN A 131 -2.38 -2.72 9.28
C ASN A 131 -2.15 -4.02 8.49
N ILE A 132 -2.91 -5.05 8.85
CA ILE A 132 -2.90 -6.35 8.18
C ILE A 132 -4.31 -6.63 7.67
N MET A 133 -4.42 -6.90 6.38
CA MET A 133 -5.63 -7.39 5.73
C MET A 133 -5.48 -8.89 5.51
N LEU A 134 -6.34 -9.69 6.14
CA LEU A 134 -6.38 -11.12 5.90
C LEU A 134 -7.00 -11.36 4.51
N GLY A 135 -6.30 -12.10 3.66
CA GLY A 135 -6.84 -12.57 2.39
C GLY A 135 -7.90 -13.66 2.62
N GLN A 136 -8.86 -13.76 1.70
CA GLN A 136 -9.80 -14.89 1.71
C GLN A 136 -9.02 -16.19 1.46
N GLN A 137 -9.32 -17.23 2.24
CA GLN A 137 -8.93 -18.60 1.91
C GLN A 137 -9.51 -18.94 0.54
N VAL A 138 -8.66 -19.05 -0.48
CA VAL A 138 -9.06 -19.72 -1.72
C VAL A 138 -8.98 -21.21 -1.41
N ASN A 139 -10.16 -21.81 -1.20
CA ASN A 139 -10.33 -23.26 -1.05
C ASN A 139 -9.88 -24.01 -2.30
#